data_AF-A0AAV2E441-F1
#
_entry.id   AF-A0AAV2E441-F1
#
_cell.length_a   1.000
_cell.length_b   1.000
_cell.length_c   1.000
_cell.angle_alpha   90.00
_cell.angle_beta   90.00
_cell.angle_gamma   90.00
#
_symmetry.space_group_name_H-M   'P 1'
#
loop_
_entity.id
_entity.type
_entity.pdbx_description
1 polymer ?
#
loop_
_entity_poly.entity_id
_entity_poly.type
_entity_poly.pdbx_seq_one_letter_code
_entity_poly.pdbx_strand_id
1 'polypeptide(L)'
;MQLRLFNCIMGVIVRYDPSFARRSDVVGHLGLSPEQKLTSALRMLAYGSLADQLDDYMRMGQNIVLEFFRKFCRAIVGMYSLTYLRAPTPADVRIQRGFPGMIGSIYCMHWEWRNCPTSQTG
;
A
#
# COMPACT_ATOMS: atom_id res chain seq x y z
N MET A 1 -7.83 10.33 3.92
CA MET A 1 -6.97 10.60 2.75
C MET A 1 -7.61 11.69 1.90
N GLN A 2 -6.82 12.60 1.32
CA GLN A 2 -7.35 13.64 0.41
C GLN A 2 -7.88 13.00 -0.89
N LEU A 3 -9.04 13.45 -1.38
CA LEU A 3 -9.70 12.88 -2.56
C LEU A 3 -8.86 12.98 -3.84
N ARG A 4 -8.10 14.07 -4.02
CA ARG A 4 -7.20 14.22 -5.17
C ARG A 4 -6.11 13.14 -5.20
N LEU A 5 -5.50 12.86 -4.05
CA LEU A 5 -4.50 11.80 -3.92
C LEU A 5 -5.14 10.43 -4.13
N PHE A 6 -6.34 10.19 -3.58
CA PHE A 6 -7.10 8.96 -3.81
C PHE A 6 -7.27 8.70 -5.32
N ASN A 7 -7.77 9.68 -6.06
CA ASN A 7 -8.03 9.54 -7.49
C ASN A 7 -6.74 9.35 -8.29
N CYS A 8 -5.64 10.01 -7.89
CA CYS A 8 -4.34 9.82 -8.52
C CYS A 8 -3.85 8.38 -8.34
N ILE A 9 -3.84 7.87 -7.10
CA ILE A 9 -3.46 6.49 -6.79
C ILE A 9 -4.35 5.51 -7.56
N MET A 10 -5.66 5.75 -7.56
CA MET A 10 -6.62 4.91 -8.27
C MET A 10 -6.33 4.85 -9.77
N GLY A 11 -6.11 6.00 -10.42
CA GLY A 11 -5.78 6.05 -11.85
C GLY A 11 -4.49 5.30 -12.19
N VAL A 12 -3.46 5.48 -11.36
CA VAL A 12 -2.17 4.78 -11.53
C VAL A 12 -2.35 3.26 -11.36
N ILE A 13 -3.05 2.83 -10.31
CA ILE A 13 -3.26 1.41 -10.03
C ILE A 13 -4.14 0.74 -11.07
N VAL A 14 -5.23 1.38 -11.50
CA VAL A 14 -6.10 0.83 -12.55
C VAL A 14 -5.34 0.68 -13.87
N ARG A 15 -4.41 1.60 -14.18
CA ARG A 15 -3.54 1.50 -15.35
C ARG A 15 -2.52 0.39 -15.22
N TYR A 16 -1.97 0.17 -14.03
CA TYR A 16 -0.98 -0.88 -13.76
C TYR A 16 -1.60 -2.28 -13.70
N ASP A 17 -2.73 -2.42 -13.00
CA ASP A 17 -3.49 -3.66 -12.85
C ASP A 17 -4.97 -3.41 -13.24
N PRO A 18 -5.35 -3.72 -14.49
CA PRO A 18 -6.71 -3.57 -14.99
C PRO A 18 -7.77 -4.41 -14.26
N SER A 19 -7.41 -5.28 -13.32
CA SER A 19 -8.38 -5.98 -12.49
C SER A 19 -9.06 -5.06 -11.46
N PHE A 20 -8.46 -3.89 -11.17
CA PHE A 20 -9.09 -2.84 -10.38
C PHE A 20 -10.19 -2.09 -11.15
N ALA A 21 -10.18 -2.10 -12.48
CA ALA A 21 -11.27 -1.51 -13.27
C ALA A 21 -12.63 -2.18 -12.95
N ARG A 22 -13.73 -1.45 -13.09
CA ARG A 22 -15.07 -2.06 -13.02
C ARG A 22 -15.24 -2.99 -14.21
N ARG A 23 -15.72 -4.21 -13.97
CA ARG A 23 -15.98 -5.21 -15.01
C ARG A 23 -17.41 -5.68 -14.90
N SER A 24 -18.03 -6.00 -16.02
CA SER A 24 -19.30 -6.71 -16.04
C SER A 24 -19.03 -8.21 -15.99
N ASP A 25 -19.91 -8.95 -15.31
CA ASP A 25 -19.90 -10.40 -15.40
C ASP A 25 -20.44 -10.88 -16.76
N VAL A 26 -20.46 -12.21 -16.98
CA VAL A 26 -20.92 -12.82 -18.23
C VAL A 26 -22.39 -12.51 -18.54
N VAL A 27 -23.18 -12.21 -17.50
CA VAL A 27 -24.62 -11.88 -17.60
C VAL A 27 -24.82 -10.37 -17.80
N GLY A 28 -23.76 -9.57 -17.68
CA GLY A 28 -23.78 -8.13 -17.87
C GLY A 28 -23.97 -7.33 -16.57
N HIS A 29 -24.01 -7.98 -15.41
CA HIS A 29 -24.11 -7.27 -14.14
C HIS A 29 -22.80 -6.56 -13.83
N LEU A 30 -22.91 -5.28 -13.44
CA LEU A 30 -21.76 -4.48 -13.04
C LEU A 30 -21.18 -5.00 -11.73
N GLY A 31 -19.93 -5.44 -11.78
CA GLY A 31 -19.16 -5.80 -10.59
C GLY A 31 -18.69 -4.59 -9.79
N LEU A 32 -17.85 -4.87 -8.79
CA LEU A 32 -17.31 -3.87 -7.88
C LEU A 32 -16.58 -2.74 -8.60
N SER A 33 -16.78 -1.52 -8.12
CA SER A 33 -16.13 -0.32 -8.64
C SER A 33 -14.65 -0.25 -8.23
N PRO A 34 -13.81 0.50 -8.96
CA PRO A 34 -12.41 0.71 -8.59
C PRO A 34 -12.26 1.37 -7.22
N GLU A 35 -13.16 2.29 -6.89
CA GLU A 35 -13.19 2.99 -5.61
C GLU A 35 -13.42 2.00 -4.47
N GLN A 36 -14.38 1.10 -4.62
CA GLN A 36 -14.67 0.08 -3.61
C GLN A 36 -13.45 -0.83 -3.40
N LYS A 37 -12.87 -1.36 -4.50
CA LYS A 37 -11.70 -2.25 -4.46
C LYS A 37 -10.50 -1.58 -3.80
N LEU A 38 -10.16 -0.36 -4.22
CA LEU A 38 -9.04 0.38 -3.67
C LEU A 38 -9.26 0.76 -2.20
N THR A 39 -10.48 1.20 -1.85
CA THR A 39 -10.79 1.57 -0.47
C THR A 39 -10.68 0.36 0.45
N SER A 40 -11.12 -0.83 0.01
CA SER A 40 -10.97 -2.06 0.80
C SER A 40 -9.50 -2.36 1.11
N ALA A 41 -8.63 -2.30 0.10
CA ALA A 41 -7.20 -2.53 0.25
C ALA A 41 -6.53 -1.49 1.17
N LEU A 42 -6.86 -0.20 1.01
CA LEU A 42 -6.31 0.87 1.83
C LEU A 42 -6.77 0.76 3.30
N ARG A 43 -8.01 0.36 3.55
CA ARG A 43 -8.50 0.15 4.92
C ARG A 43 -7.83 -1.04 5.58
N MET A 44 -7.66 -2.16 4.88
CA MET A 44 -6.87 -3.27 5.40
C MET A 44 -5.44 -2.85 5.75
N LEU A 45 -4.80 -2.05 4.88
CA LEU A 45 -3.44 -1.57 5.12
C LEU A 45 -3.36 -0.63 6.34
N ALA A 46 -4.32 0.29 6.48
CA ALA A 46 -4.29 1.31 7.53
C ALA A 46 -4.60 0.77 8.92
N TYR A 47 -5.54 -0.17 9.01
CA TYR A 47 -6.05 -0.65 10.29
C TYR A 47 -5.53 -2.03 10.69
N GLY A 48 -4.84 -2.74 9.80
CA GLY A 48 -4.41 -4.13 10.03
C GLY A 48 -5.58 -5.07 10.33
N SER A 49 -6.80 -4.67 9.98
CA SER A 49 -8.03 -5.31 10.39
C SER A 49 -8.29 -6.60 9.61
N LEU A 50 -8.84 -7.60 10.29
CA LEU A 50 -9.48 -8.75 9.69
C LEU A 50 -10.50 -8.27 8.64
N ALA A 51 -10.47 -8.87 7.43
CA ALA A 51 -11.37 -8.53 6.32
C ALA A 51 -12.87 -8.66 6.69
N ASP A 52 -13.14 -9.34 7.79
CA ASP A 52 -14.40 -9.66 8.45
C ASP A 52 -15.15 -8.39 8.89
N GLN A 53 -14.44 -7.30 9.24
CA GLN A 53 -15.03 -6.01 9.62
C GLN A 53 -15.29 -5.09 8.42
N LEU A 54 -14.82 -5.45 7.23
CA LEU A 54 -15.02 -4.69 6.00
C LEU A 54 -16.25 -5.15 5.21
N ASP A 55 -16.78 -6.34 5.52
CA ASP A 55 -17.94 -6.91 4.83
C ASP A 55 -19.21 -6.08 5.07
N ASP A 56 -19.47 -5.67 6.33
CA ASP A 56 -20.67 -4.89 6.69
C ASP A 56 -20.73 -3.53 5.99
N TYR A 57 -19.58 -2.91 5.70
CA TYR A 57 -19.53 -1.57 5.11
C TYR A 57 -19.42 -1.57 3.58
N MET A 58 -18.78 -2.59 3.00
CA MET A 58 -18.50 -2.63 1.56
C MET A 58 -19.29 -3.69 0.80
N ARG A 59 -20.03 -4.56 1.51
CA ARG A 59 -20.75 -5.71 0.95
C ARG A 59 -19.84 -6.54 0.03
N MET A 60 -18.65 -6.85 0.54
CA MET A 60 -17.63 -7.60 -0.17
C MET A 60 -17.23 -8.82 0.64
N GLY A 61 -17.30 -9.98 -0.01
CA GLY A 61 -16.78 -11.20 0.58
C GLY A 61 -15.31 -11.06 0.97
N GLN A 62 -14.96 -11.56 2.16
CA GLN A 62 -13.62 -11.55 2.76
C GLN A 62 -12.50 -11.91 1.77
N ASN A 63 -12.74 -12.94 0.95
CA ASN A 63 -11.77 -13.41 -0.06
C ASN A 63 -11.48 -12.36 -1.14
N ILE A 64 -12.49 -11.61 -1.58
CA ILE A 64 -12.35 -10.55 -2.59
C ILE A 64 -11.51 -9.41 -2.02
N VAL A 65 -11.80 -9.02 -0.77
CA VAL A 65 -11.05 -7.98 -0.06
C VAL A 65 -9.57 -8.37 0.08
N LEU A 66 -9.29 -9.61 0.49
CA LEU A 66 -7.92 -10.12 0.59
C LEU A 66 -7.21 -10.21 -0.76
N GLU A 67 -7.92 -10.61 -1.82
CA GLU A 67 -7.40 -10.65 -3.19
C GLU A 67 -6.95 -9.26 -3.65
N PHE A 68 -7.83 -8.26 -3.53
CA PHE A 68 -7.52 -6.89 -3.94
C PHE A 68 -6.46 -6.23 -3.07
N PHE A 69 -6.40 -6.56 -1.77
CA PHE A 69 -5.30 -6.15 -0.92
C PHE A 69 -3.94 -6.70 -1.42
N ARG A 70 -3.86 -8.00 -1.71
CA ARG A 70 -2.62 -8.60 -2.26
C ARG A 70 -2.24 -8.00 -3.60
N LYS A 71 -3.21 -7.77 -4.49
CA LYS A 71 -2.98 -7.11 -5.77
C LYS A 71 -2.49 -5.68 -5.60
N PHE A 72 -3.09 -4.93 -4.67
CA PHE A 72 -2.65 -3.57 -4.33
C PHE A 72 -1.19 -3.56 -3.85
N CYS A 73 -0.83 -4.41 -2.89
CA CYS A 73 0.55 -4.51 -2.41
C CYS A 73 1.52 -4.86 -3.53
N ARG A 74 1.18 -5.84 -4.39
CA ARG A 74 2.00 -6.19 -5.55
C ARG A 74 2.14 -5.04 -6.54
N ALA A 75 1.08 -4.29 -6.80
CA ALA A 75 1.12 -3.13 -7.68
C ALA A 75 2.05 -2.04 -7.12
N ILE A 76 1.92 -1.71 -5.84
CA ILE A 76 2.78 -0.72 -5.19
C ILE A 76 4.25 -1.17 -5.22
N VAL A 77 4.55 -2.41 -4.83
CA VAL A 77 5.92 -2.94 -4.88
C VAL A 77 6.44 -2.95 -6.32
N GLY A 78 5.64 -3.39 -7.29
CA GLY A 78 6.04 -3.41 -8.70
C GLY A 78 6.36 -2.03 -9.26
N MET A 79 5.60 -1.00 -8.89
CA MET A 79 5.80 0.37 -9.37
C MET A 79 6.97 1.09 -8.68
N TYR A 80 7.18 0.80 -7.40
CA TYR A 80 8.01 1.64 -6.53
C TYR A 80 9.22 0.93 -5.93
N SER A 81 9.37 -0.39 -6.11
CA SER A 81 10.50 -1.15 -5.58
C SER A 81 11.85 -0.59 -6.00
N LEU A 82 12.05 -0.30 -7.29
CA LEU A 82 13.33 0.24 -7.78
C LEU A 82 13.64 1.64 -7.24
N THR A 83 12.60 2.40 -6.88
CA THR A 83 12.76 3.77 -6.38
C THR A 83 13.00 3.79 -4.87
N TYR A 84 12.28 2.96 -4.11
CA TYR A 84 12.21 3.03 -2.64
C TYR A 84 12.79 1.82 -1.92
N LEU A 85 12.95 0.67 -2.58
CA LEU A 85 13.62 -0.52 -2.04
C LEU A 85 15.06 -0.67 -2.57
N ARG A 86 15.60 0.34 -3.27
CA ARG A 86 17.01 0.39 -3.65
C ARG A 86 17.90 0.76 -2.47
N ALA A 87 19.20 0.50 -2.62
CA ALA A 87 20.20 1.06 -1.71
C ALA A 87 20.09 2.60 -1.70
N PRO A 88 20.16 3.24 -0.51
CA PRO A 88 20.14 4.69 -0.39
C PRO A 88 21.32 5.32 -1.11
N THR A 89 21.11 6.43 -1.80
CA THR A 89 22.19 7.25 -2.36
C THR A 89 22.64 8.29 -1.34
N PRO A 90 23.84 8.86 -1.47
CA PRO A 90 24.28 9.96 -0.62
C PRO A 90 23.31 11.15 -0.60
N ALA A 91 22.56 11.38 -1.70
CA ALA A 91 21.52 12.40 -1.75
C ALA A 91 20.34 12.06 -0.81
N ASP A 92 19.87 10.80 -0.81
CA ASP A 92 18.78 10.36 0.07
C ASP A 92 19.15 10.49 1.55
N VAL A 93 20.42 10.25 1.88
CA VAL A 93 20.97 10.38 3.24
C VAL A 93 21.02 11.84 3.70
N ARG A 94 21.35 12.78 2.80
CA ARG A 94 21.47 14.21 3.12
C ARG A 94 20.14 14.91 3.43
N ILE A 95 19.02 14.37 2.97
CA ILE A 95 17.68 14.91 3.21
C ILE A 95 17.22 14.59 4.65
N GLN A 96 17.87 13.62 5.31
CA GLN A 96 17.58 13.24 6.70
C GLN A 96 18.57 13.87 7.67
N ARG A 97 18.42 15.18 7.94
CA ARG A 97 19.22 15.95 8.89
C ARG A 97 18.89 15.61 10.37
N GLY A 98 18.93 14.32 10.73
CA GLY A 98 18.49 13.84 12.04
C GLY A 98 19.41 12.80 12.68
N PHE A 99 19.74 11.70 12.01
CA PHE A 99 20.55 10.62 12.61
C PHE A 99 21.32 9.82 11.55
N PRO A 100 22.64 9.62 11.70
CA PRO A 100 23.48 8.93 10.71
C PRO A 100 23.30 7.40 10.67
N GLY A 101 22.42 6.80 11.49
CA GLY A 101 22.27 5.35 11.63
C GLY A 101 20.92 4.74 11.22
N MET A 102 19.97 5.52 10.68
CA MET A 102 18.59 5.05 10.46
C MET A 102 18.09 5.35 9.05
N ILE A 103 18.65 4.68 8.04
CA ILE A 103 18.10 4.77 6.70
C ILE A 103 16.92 3.81 6.55
N GLY A 104 15.72 4.36 6.31
CA GLY A 104 14.57 3.58 5.83
C GLY A 104 13.56 3.09 6.88
N SER A 105 13.69 3.45 8.15
CA SER A 105 12.71 3.06 9.16
C SER A 105 11.67 4.17 9.41
N ILE A 106 10.43 3.91 8.99
CA ILE A 106 9.23 4.73 9.31
C ILE A 106 8.93 4.71 10.83
N TYR A 107 9.48 3.71 11.52
CA TYR A 107 9.49 3.39 12.95
C TYR A 107 10.02 4.41 13.97
N CYS A 108 10.87 5.35 13.57
CA CYS A 108 11.88 5.88 14.51
C CYS A 108 11.39 6.90 15.54
N MET A 109 10.08 7.14 15.67
CA MET A 109 9.57 8.14 16.61
C MET A 109 9.02 7.56 17.92
N HIS A 110 8.96 6.24 18.13
CA HIS A 110 8.39 5.76 19.41
C HIS A 110 8.70 4.34 19.94
N TRP A 111 9.55 3.51 19.33
CA TRP A 111 9.77 2.15 19.87
C TRP A 111 11.22 1.69 19.79
N GLU A 112 11.81 1.38 20.94
CA GLU A 112 13.11 0.70 21.03
C GLU A 112 12.95 -0.73 20.50
N TRP A 113 13.52 -0.99 19.32
CA TRP A 113 13.58 -2.34 18.77
C TRP A 113 14.72 -3.13 19.42
N ARG A 114 14.39 -4.27 20.03
CA ARG A 114 15.36 -5.22 20.60
C ARG A 114 16.41 -5.74 19.58
N ASN A 115 16.11 -5.63 18.28
CA ASN A 115 16.92 -6.14 17.18
C ASN A 115 17.36 -5.04 16.18
N CYS A 116 17.47 -3.78 16.62
CA CYS A 116 17.99 -2.72 15.75
C CYS A 116 19.42 -3.08 15.29
N PRO A 117 19.72 -3.13 13.97
CA PRO A 117 21.04 -3.51 13.48
C PRO A 117 22.04 -2.41 13.86
N THR A 118 22.70 -2.61 14.99
CA THR A 118 23.70 -1.68 15.52
C THR A 118 25.05 -2.08 14.96
N SER A 119 25.29 -1.84 13.68
CA SER A 119 26.65 -1.99 13.13
C SER A 119 26.78 -1.38 11.75
N GLN A 120 27.21 -0.12 11.68
CA GLN A 120 28.25 0.30 10.73
C GLN A 120 29.07 1.41 11.39
N THR A 121 30.14 1.00 12.07
CA THR A 121 31.28 1.86 12.38
C THR A 121 32.31 1.60 11.29
N GLY A 122 32.64 2.64 10.53
CA GLY A 122 33.62 2.63 9.46
C GLY A 122 33.70 4.02 8.84
#